data_AF-A0A2H0RQR4-F1
#
_entry.id   AF-A0A2H0RQR4-F1
#
_cell.length_a   1.000
_cell.length_b   1.000
_cell.length_c   1.000
_cell.angle_alpha   90.00
_cell.angle_beta   90.00
_cell.angle_gamma   90.00
#
_symmetry.space_group_name_H-M   'P 1'
#
loop_
_entity.id
_entity.type
_entity.pdbx_description
1 polymer ?
#
loop_
_entity_poly.entity_id
_entity_poly.type
_entity_poly.pdbx_seq_one_letter_code
_entity_poly.pdbx_strand_id
1 'polypeptide(L)'
;MRKLLRFSVLCIAPLFLSGCLGELMAVTCDFLPDADHCYQAAAIQAGQVEECEKIEGEGFQGSNPPRDKCYLLIAENTGDYGACDQIRGGPMSYTREECILGAAVKQSDPAGCKKLSGSSFEQCKEQVGGNITAESLEEITKQVEAAKSEAGADPDDEDAKKKLADLLAKQSDLFAFAPAGAQAQFMKTAREEIMADVEDEDVKSEIAKIFVTYRSENPNADPNQLLAKMREITDQQETAKRLDEYANSLMDQIKEGAGQFANDTVEDLYGDDIEKYKDAMAEQGMKYLEEKGGKDLLRGIERLEWLKEKYDKASEQYEAVSEQIDKLTKVYNEAAEVARKIDEVNKLVAEGKIDLGRAKVLHGAIYLGKGLEYATQYVPVFGSTVSTVAKETFDATVKFATKRAERTTALDKCIEDPEHCDTEGISPY
;
A
#
# COMPACT_ATOMS: atom_id res chain seq x y z
N MET A 1 60.46 26.37 -10.97
CA MET A 1 59.41 27.19 -10.32
C MET A 1 57.99 26.63 -10.47
N ARG A 2 57.47 26.31 -11.67
CA ARG A 2 56.09 25.79 -11.84
C ARG A 2 55.76 24.47 -11.11
N LYS A 3 56.74 23.59 -10.85
CA LYS A 3 56.52 22.33 -10.09
C LYS A 3 56.48 22.53 -8.58
N LEU A 4 57.27 23.48 -8.03
CA LEU A 4 57.22 23.85 -6.61
C LEU A 4 55.90 24.56 -6.28
N LEU A 5 55.42 25.45 -7.15
CA LEU A 5 54.14 26.15 -6.95
C LEU A 5 52.94 25.19 -6.90
N ARG A 6 52.94 24.13 -7.70
CA ARG A 6 51.86 23.12 -7.71
C ARG A 6 51.89 22.21 -6.47
N PHE A 7 53.07 21.92 -5.92
CA PHE A 7 53.20 21.12 -4.71
C PHE A 7 52.77 21.92 -3.47
N SER A 8 53.11 23.22 -3.40
CA SER A 8 52.66 24.09 -2.32
C SER A 8 51.15 24.28 -2.28
N VAL A 9 50.48 24.42 -3.43
CA VAL A 9 49.01 24.51 -3.48
C VAL A 9 48.35 23.20 -3.05
N LEU A 10 48.92 22.03 -3.39
CA LEU A 10 48.40 20.72 -2.99
C LEU A 10 48.57 20.41 -1.49
N CYS A 11 49.61 20.94 -0.84
CA CYS A 11 49.82 20.76 0.60
C CYS A 11 48.98 21.71 1.46
N ILE A 12 48.59 22.88 0.94
CA ILE A 12 47.81 23.87 1.71
C ILE A 12 46.29 23.67 1.49
N ALA A 13 45.86 23.11 0.37
CA ALA A 13 44.44 22.85 0.08
C ALA A 13 43.69 22.02 1.16
N PRO A 14 44.27 20.99 1.81
CA PRO A 14 43.61 20.26 2.89
C PRO A 14 43.39 21.09 4.16
N LEU A 15 44.25 22.08 4.41
CA LEU A 15 44.11 23.00 5.56
C LEU A 15 42.95 23.98 5.38
N PHE A 16 42.59 24.30 4.13
CA PHE A 16 41.42 25.12 3.81
C PHE A 16 40.09 24.35 3.90
N LEU A 17 40.12 23.01 3.82
CA LEU A 17 38.91 22.17 3.80
C LEU A 17 38.58 21.52 5.16
N SER A 18 39.50 21.55 6.12
CA SER A 18 39.38 20.82 7.41
C SER A 18 38.85 21.67 8.58
N GLY A 19 38.42 22.91 8.36
CA GLY A 19 37.89 23.75 9.45
C GLY A 19 38.95 24.39 10.36
N CYS A 20 40.24 24.09 10.19
CA CYS A 20 41.33 24.65 11.00
C CYS A 20 41.59 26.17 10.84
N LEU A 21 40.82 26.86 10.00
CA LEU A 21 40.95 28.31 9.79
C LEU A 21 40.61 29.11 11.05
N GLY A 22 39.63 28.65 11.84
CA GLY A 22 39.24 29.29 13.10
C GLY A 22 40.36 29.22 14.15
N GLU A 23 40.95 28.04 14.32
CA GLU A 23 42.08 27.84 15.26
C GLU A 23 43.31 28.66 14.87
N LEU A 24 43.63 28.73 13.57
CA LEU A 24 44.76 29.55 13.09
C LEU A 24 44.53 31.05 13.33
N MET A 25 43.28 31.52 13.12
CA MET A 25 42.94 32.91 13.42
C MET A 25 43.03 33.22 14.92
N ALA A 26 42.55 32.33 15.78
CA ALA A 26 42.59 32.50 17.23
C ALA A 26 44.03 32.73 17.75
N VAL A 27 45.03 32.05 17.20
CA VAL A 27 46.46 32.25 17.55
C VAL A 27 46.96 33.65 17.18
N THR A 28 46.42 34.27 16.14
CA THR A 28 46.83 35.61 15.72
C THR A 28 46.12 36.74 16.47
N CYS A 29 45.03 36.44 17.18
CA CYS A 29 44.20 37.44 17.84
C CYS A 29 44.91 38.16 18.99
N ASP A 30 45.80 37.49 19.71
CA ASP A 30 46.62 38.07 20.79
C ASP A 30 47.49 39.25 20.33
N PHE A 31 47.79 39.34 19.03
CA PHE A 31 48.69 40.35 18.46
C PHE A 31 47.94 41.50 17.77
N LEU A 32 46.61 41.47 17.75
CA LEU A 32 45.80 42.48 17.11
C LEU A 32 45.31 43.53 18.11
N PRO A 33 45.20 44.81 17.71
CA PRO A 33 44.68 45.87 18.57
C PRO A 33 43.22 45.68 19.01
N ASP A 34 42.49 44.77 18.37
CA ASP A 34 41.08 44.47 18.61
C ASP A 34 40.89 42.96 18.79
N ALA A 35 41.54 42.43 19.83
CA ALA A 35 41.59 40.99 20.13
C ALA A 35 40.19 40.40 20.35
N ASP A 36 39.30 41.11 21.03
CA ASP A 36 37.92 40.67 21.31
C ASP A 36 37.11 40.40 20.04
N HIS A 37 37.12 41.30 19.06
CA HIS A 37 36.43 41.06 17.78
C HIS A 37 37.09 39.94 16.97
N CYS A 38 38.42 39.79 17.08
CA CYS A 38 39.13 38.69 16.45
C CYS A 38 38.73 37.33 17.04
N TYR A 39 38.72 37.19 18.38
CA TYR A 39 38.29 35.97 19.05
C TYR A 39 36.82 35.66 18.79
N GLN A 40 35.95 36.67 18.80
CA GLN A 40 34.55 36.51 18.41
C GLN A 40 34.42 35.92 16.99
N ALA A 41 35.12 36.50 16.01
CA ALA A 41 35.07 36.01 14.63
C ALA A 41 35.63 34.59 14.49
N ALA A 42 36.74 34.29 15.17
CA ALA A 42 37.36 32.95 15.17
C ALA A 42 36.43 31.91 15.78
N ALA A 43 35.84 32.19 16.94
CA ALA A 43 34.90 31.32 17.64
C ALA A 43 33.64 31.05 16.80
N ILE A 44 33.02 32.09 16.23
CA ILE A 44 31.83 31.96 15.39
C ILE A 44 32.11 31.13 14.14
N GLN A 45 33.27 31.32 13.50
CA GLN A 45 33.64 30.57 12.31
C GLN A 45 33.96 29.10 12.63
N ALA A 46 34.55 28.84 13.80
CA ALA A 46 34.85 27.48 14.26
C ALA A 46 33.63 26.77 14.86
N GLY A 47 32.60 27.51 15.29
CA GLY A 47 31.50 26.99 16.08
C GLY A 47 31.92 26.49 17.47
N GLN A 48 33.04 27.01 18.01
CA GLN A 48 33.62 26.56 19.28
C GLN A 48 33.29 27.55 20.39
N VAL A 49 32.49 27.11 21.36
CA VAL A 49 32.01 27.95 22.46
C VAL A 49 33.13 28.34 23.41
N GLU A 50 34.14 27.49 23.58
CA GLU A 50 35.27 27.72 24.49
C GLU A 50 36.11 28.94 24.09
N GLU A 51 36.16 29.27 22.80
CA GLU A 51 36.89 30.42 22.28
C GLU A 51 36.22 31.75 22.65
N CYS A 52 34.91 31.75 22.93
CA CYS A 52 34.23 32.95 23.41
C CYS A 52 34.70 33.37 24.82
N GLU A 53 35.21 32.46 25.66
CA GLU A 53 35.74 32.81 27.00
C GLU A 53 37.00 33.69 26.96
N LYS A 54 37.68 33.77 25.81
CA LYS A 54 38.86 34.62 25.61
C LYS A 54 38.51 36.10 25.36
N ILE A 55 37.22 36.42 25.20
CA ILE A 55 36.74 37.77 24.99
C ILE A 55 36.61 38.47 26.34
N GLU A 56 37.52 39.41 26.62
CA GLU A 56 37.62 40.04 27.95
C GLU A 56 36.53 41.09 28.17
N GLY A 57 36.13 41.81 27.12
CA GLY A 57 35.08 42.83 27.20
C GLY A 57 35.50 44.04 28.04
N GLU A 58 36.70 44.58 27.80
CA GLU A 58 37.21 45.74 28.53
C GLU A 58 36.19 46.90 28.53
N GLY A 59 35.90 47.42 29.73
CA GLY A 59 34.98 48.55 29.92
C GLY A 59 33.54 48.17 30.28
N PHE A 60 33.16 46.89 30.25
CA PHE A 60 31.86 46.43 30.74
C PHE A 60 31.97 45.88 32.17
N GLN A 61 31.23 46.48 33.12
CA GLN A 61 31.17 46.00 34.51
C GLN A 61 29.86 45.24 34.73
N GLY A 62 29.95 43.94 34.99
CA GLY A 62 28.82 43.08 35.34
C GLY A 62 28.19 42.34 34.14
N SER A 63 28.19 42.93 32.94
CA SER A 63 27.86 42.26 31.67
C SER A 63 29.09 42.15 30.76
N ASN A 64 29.09 41.22 29.80
CA ASN A 64 30.09 41.18 28.73
C ASN A 64 29.35 40.96 27.39
N PRO A 65 28.79 42.04 26.80
CA PRO A 65 28.01 41.95 25.57
C PRO A 65 28.77 41.35 24.38
N PRO A 66 30.07 41.66 24.15
CA PRO A 66 30.84 41.01 23.09
C PRO A 66 30.93 39.48 23.24
N ARG A 67 31.13 38.98 24.47
CA ARG A 67 31.14 37.54 24.73
C ARG A 67 29.76 36.91 24.58
N ASP A 68 28.73 37.50 25.18
CA ASP A 68 27.37 36.96 25.07
C ASP A 68 26.89 36.94 23.61
N LYS A 69 27.29 37.94 22.80
CA LYS A 69 27.07 37.95 21.34
C LYS A 69 27.78 36.81 20.61
N CYS A 70 28.99 36.44 21.05
CA CYS A 70 29.74 35.31 20.49
C CYS A 70 28.93 34.01 20.65
N TYR A 71 28.44 33.74 21.87
CA TYR A 71 27.59 32.59 22.17
C TYR A 71 26.28 32.60 21.38
N LEU A 72 25.60 33.75 21.32
CA LEU A 72 24.42 33.94 20.49
C LEU A 72 24.66 33.53 19.03
N LEU A 73 25.71 34.06 18.42
CA LEU A 73 26.00 33.83 17.00
C LEU A 73 26.43 32.40 16.71
N ILE A 74 27.10 31.73 17.65
CA ILE A 74 27.39 30.29 17.55
C ILE A 74 26.08 29.50 17.58
N ALA A 75 25.23 29.70 18.60
CA ALA A 75 23.94 29.01 18.71
C ALA A 75 23.09 29.21 17.45
N GLU A 76 23.06 30.45 16.95
CA GLU A 76 22.38 30.83 15.72
C GLU A 76 22.91 30.12 14.47
N ASN A 77 24.22 29.87 14.37
CA ASN A 77 24.82 29.25 13.20
C ASN A 77 24.81 27.73 13.26
N THR A 78 24.89 27.14 14.45
CA THR A 78 25.04 25.69 14.64
C THR A 78 23.76 25.00 15.11
N GLY A 79 22.81 25.74 15.67
CA GLY A 79 21.66 25.18 16.38
C GLY A 79 21.99 24.64 17.78
N ASP A 80 23.20 24.90 18.29
CA ASP A 80 23.58 24.47 19.64
C ASP A 80 23.02 25.41 20.71
N TYR A 81 21.87 25.02 21.28
CA TYR A 81 21.26 25.76 22.39
C TYR A 81 22.09 25.73 23.68
N GLY A 82 23.07 24.82 23.81
CA GLY A 82 23.98 24.79 24.96
C GLY A 82 24.88 26.03 25.02
N ALA A 83 25.20 26.63 23.89
CA ALA A 83 25.91 27.92 23.84
C ALA A 83 25.11 29.03 24.52
N CYS A 84 23.78 29.03 24.43
CA CYS A 84 22.93 30.01 25.10
C CYS A 84 22.96 29.90 26.64
N ASP A 85 23.30 28.73 27.19
CA ASP A 85 23.43 28.54 28.64
C ASP A 85 24.67 29.26 29.21
N GLN A 86 25.64 29.65 28.36
CA GLN A 86 26.84 30.40 28.75
C GLN A 86 26.63 31.91 28.81
N ILE A 87 25.49 32.41 28.31
CA ILE A 87 25.17 33.83 28.33
C ILE A 87 24.90 34.28 29.76
N ARG A 88 25.67 35.27 30.23
CA ARG A 88 25.50 35.84 31.57
C ARG A 88 24.41 36.91 31.61
N GLY A 89 24.25 37.64 30.52
CA GLY A 89 23.32 38.75 30.43
C GLY A 89 23.73 39.97 31.25
N GLY A 90 22.77 40.85 31.50
CA GLY A 90 22.94 42.10 32.22
C GLY A 90 22.66 43.33 31.35
N PRO A 91 22.88 44.55 31.88
CA PRO A 91 22.60 45.78 31.15
C PRO A 91 23.35 45.80 29.82
N MET A 92 22.64 46.09 28.72
CA MET A 92 23.17 46.14 27.34
C MET A 92 23.67 44.79 26.76
N SER A 93 23.46 43.67 27.45
CA SER A 93 23.83 42.34 26.96
C SER A 93 22.63 41.56 26.44
N TYR A 94 22.91 40.44 25.78
CA TYR A 94 21.90 39.49 25.34
C TYR A 94 21.45 38.62 26.51
N THR A 95 20.20 38.20 26.48
CA THR A 95 19.64 37.22 27.42
C THR A 95 19.69 35.82 26.84
N ARG A 96 19.61 34.82 27.72
CA ARG A 96 19.49 33.42 27.32
C ARG A 96 18.28 33.18 26.43
N GLU A 97 17.15 33.81 26.75
CA GLU A 97 15.90 33.71 26.01
C GLU A 97 16.02 34.32 24.61
N GLU A 98 16.67 35.48 24.47
CA GLU A 98 16.96 36.08 23.15
C GLU A 98 17.85 35.17 22.31
N CYS A 99 18.82 34.48 22.91
CA CYS A 99 19.67 33.52 22.22
C CYS A 99 18.92 32.31 21.72
N ILE A 100 18.12 31.68 22.58
CA ILE A 100 17.32 30.52 22.18
C ILE A 100 16.33 30.92 21.07
N LEU A 101 15.70 32.09 21.19
CA LEU A 101 14.80 32.62 20.17
C LEU A 101 15.53 32.81 18.83
N GLY A 102 16.67 33.52 18.83
CA GLY A 102 17.46 33.77 17.62
C GLY A 102 17.90 32.47 16.94
N ALA A 103 18.40 31.51 17.73
CA ALA A 103 18.82 30.21 17.23
C ALA A 103 17.66 29.39 16.66
N ALA A 104 16.53 29.29 17.37
CA ALA A 104 15.35 28.58 16.89
C ALA A 104 14.78 29.19 15.59
N VAL A 105 14.68 30.51 15.51
CA VAL A 105 14.18 31.22 14.32
C VAL A 105 15.10 30.98 13.13
N LYS A 106 16.42 31.13 13.31
CA LYS A 106 17.40 31.01 12.22
C LYS A 106 17.53 29.58 11.70
N GLN A 107 17.42 28.60 12.58
CA GLN A 107 17.44 27.18 12.21
C GLN A 107 16.05 26.64 11.80
N SER A 108 14.99 27.47 11.92
CA SER A 108 13.61 27.04 11.78
C SER A 108 13.31 25.77 12.58
N ASP A 109 13.80 25.73 13.83
CA ASP A 109 13.74 24.56 14.71
C ASP A 109 12.68 24.74 15.82
N PRO A 110 11.54 24.04 15.75
CA PRO A 110 10.52 24.09 16.78
C PRO A 110 10.98 23.55 18.14
N ALA A 111 11.96 22.64 18.18
CA ALA A 111 12.48 22.10 19.44
C ALA A 111 13.17 23.19 20.27
N GLY A 112 13.86 24.12 19.60
CA GLY A 112 14.37 25.35 20.20
C GLY A 112 13.27 26.21 20.81
N CYS A 113 12.17 26.44 20.09
CA CYS A 113 11.05 27.23 20.61
C CYS A 113 10.49 26.63 21.91
N LYS A 114 10.40 25.30 22.03
CA LYS A 114 9.91 24.63 23.24
C LYS A 114 10.77 24.85 24.49
N LYS A 115 12.00 25.37 24.35
CA LYS A 115 12.85 25.77 25.48
C LYS A 115 12.48 27.15 26.04
N LEU A 116 11.63 27.90 25.33
CA LEU A 116 11.12 29.21 25.74
C LEU A 116 9.78 29.08 26.48
N SER A 117 9.36 30.16 27.14
CA SER A 117 8.05 30.26 27.78
C SER A 117 7.44 31.64 27.58
N GLY A 118 6.14 31.78 27.86
CA GLY A 118 5.42 33.06 27.79
C GLY A 118 5.43 33.67 26.38
N SER A 119 5.64 34.99 26.30
CA SER A 119 5.62 35.72 25.02
C SER A 119 6.73 35.29 24.06
N SER A 120 7.90 34.90 24.56
CA SER A 120 9.02 34.45 23.72
C SER A 120 8.70 33.13 23.02
N PHE A 121 7.95 32.23 23.67
CA PHE A 121 7.46 31.00 23.03
C PHE A 121 6.51 31.31 21.88
N GLU A 122 5.51 32.16 22.11
CA GLU A 122 4.53 32.53 21.07
C GLU A 122 5.18 33.24 19.89
N GLN A 123 6.10 34.18 20.17
CA GLN A 123 6.88 34.86 19.14
C GLN A 123 7.75 33.89 18.33
N CYS A 124 8.38 32.93 19.00
CA CYS A 124 9.19 31.90 18.33
C CYS A 124 8.32 31.03 17.44
N LYS A 125 7.17 30.58 17.96
CA LYS A 125 6.21 29.75 17.23
C LYS A 125 5.69 30.44 15.97
N GLU A 126 5.37 31.73 16.05
CA GLU A 126 4.95 32.50 14.89
C GLU A 126 6.04 32.59 13.82
N GLN A 127 7.28 32.94 14.22
CA GLN A 127 8.39 33.11 13.28
C GLN A 127 8.88 31.79 12.68
N VAL A 128 9.09 30.76 13.51
CA VAL A 128 9.47 29.42 13.05
C VAL A 128 8.36 28.81 12.22
N GLY A 129 7.10 28.90 12.68
CA GLY A 129 5.95 28.42 11.92
C GLY A 129 5.85 29.08 10.55
N GLY A 130 6.07 30.40 10.46
CA GLY A 130 6.08 31.13 9.19
C GLY A 130 7.09 30.63 8.15
N ASN A 131 8.16 29.96 8.58
CA ASN A 131 9.18 29.38 7.71
C ASN A 131 8.90 27.92 7.33
N ILE A 132 7.96 27.24 7.99
CA ILE A 132 7.61 25.85 7.69
C ILE A 132 6.68 25.80 6.48
N THR A 133 7.17 25.21 5.39
CA THR A 133 6.45 25.04 4.13
C THR A 133 5.95 23.61 3.94
N ALA A 134 5.03 23.40 2.99
CA ALA A 134 4.61 22.04 2.62
C ALA A 134 5.80 21.18 2.13
N GLU A 135 6.74 21.77 1.41
CA GLU A 135 7.96 21.09 0.94
C GLU A 135 8.83 20.62 2.12
N SER A 136 8.97 21.42 3.17
CA SER A 136 9.72 21.02 4.36
C SER A 136 9.07 19.85 5.11
N LEU A 137 7.73 19.79 5.11
CA LEU A 137 6.95 18.67 5.68
C LEU A 137 7.09 17.40 4.83
N GLU A 138 7.15 17.55 3.51
CA GLU A 138 7.38 16.45 2.57
C GLU A 138 8.79 15.86 2.76
N GLU A 139 9.81 16.71 2.81
CA GLU A 139 11.20 16.32 2.97
C GLU A 139 11.43 15.54 4.28
N ILE A 140 10.93 16.03 5.41
CA ILE A 140 11.06 15.30 6.68
C ILE A 140 10.31 13.95 6.64
N THR A 141 9.17 13.88 5.95
CA THR A 141 8.41 12.63 5.80
C THR A 141 9.20 11.61 4.98
N LYS A 142 9.87 12.03 3.90
CA LYS A 142 10.78 11.18 3.12
C LYS A 142 11.94 10.67 3.95
N GLN A 143 12.55 11.52 4.78
CA GLN A 143 13.62 11.13 5.69
C GLN A 143 13.15 10.10 6.73
N VAL A 144 11.95 10.27 7.28
CA VAL A 144 11.34 9.30 8.21
C VAL A 144 11.11 7.95 7.54
N GLU A 145 10.56 7.90 6.33
CA GLU A 145 10.33 6.63 5.62
C GLU A 145 11.66 5.92 5.28
N ALA A 146 12.68 6.67 4.87
CA ALA A 146 14.02 6.12 4.64
C ALA A 146 14.63 5.55 5.92
N ALA A 147 14.56 6.27 7.04
CA ALA A 147 15.06 5.81 8.33
C ALA A 147 14.26 4.61 8.87
N LYS A 148 12.95 4.55 8.59
CA LYS A 148 12.10 3.40 8.94
C LYS A 148 12.49 2.14 8.18
N SER A 149 12.83 2.28 6.90
CA SER A 149 13.37 1.18 6.09
C SER A 149 14.72 0.70 6.62
N GLU A 150 15.61 1.63 6.96
CA GLU A 150 16.94 1.35 7.54
C GLU A 150 16.81 0.59 8.89
N ALA A 151 16.02 1.12 9.83
CA ALA A 151 15.78 0.49 11.13
C ALA A 151 15.00 -0.83 11.04
N GLY A 152 14.21 -1.03 9.99
CA GLY A 152 13.50 -2.29 9.73
C GLY A 152 14.39 -3.38 9.13
N ALA A 153 15.48 -3.01 8.46
CA ALA A 153 16.41 -3.96 7.85
C ALA A 153 17.29 -4.67 8.88
N ASP A 154 17.67 -3.98 9.96
CA ASP A 154 18.38 -4.56 11.10
C ASP A 154 17.69 -4.16 12.42
N PRO A 155 16.88 -5.05 13.01
CA PRO A 155 16.21 -4.79 14.28
C PRO A 155 17.14 -4.61 15.48
N ASP A 156 18.44 -4.88 15.37
CA ASP A 156 19.41 -4.72 16.46
C ASP A 156 20.30 -3.46 16.30
N ASP A 157 20.13 -2.70 15.22
CA ASP A 157 20.84 -1.43 15.01
C ASP A 157 20.24 -0.30 15.85
N GLU A 158 20.83 -0.06 17.03
CA GLU A 158 20.41 0.99 17.96
C GLU A 158 20.61 2.42 17.40
N ASP A 159 21.60 2.64 16.52
CA ASP A 159 21.84 3.95 15.92
C ASP A 159 20.75 4.27 14.89
N ALA A 160 20.34 3.29 14.08
CA ALA A 160 19.22 3.43 13.15
C ALA A 160 17.90 3.69 13.87
N LYS A 161 17.62 2.98 14.98
CA LYS A 161 16.44 3.22 15.83
C LYS A 161 16.43 4.63 16.42
N LYS A 162 17.58 5.07 16.95
CA LYS A 162 17.71 6.41 17.53
C LYS A 162 17.48 7.49 16.47
N LYS A 163 18.10 7.35 15.29
CA LYS A 163 17.89 8.25 14.15
C LYS A 163 16.42 8.32 13.74
N LEU A 164 15.72 7.18 13.67
CA LEU A 164 14.29 7.15 13.38
C LEU A 164 13.48 7.88 14.46
N ALA A 165 13.77 7.64 15.74
CA ALA A 165 13.08 8.32 16.84
C ALA A 165 13.29 9.84 16.81
N ASP A 166 14.52 10.30 16.55
CA ASP A 166 14.86 11.73 16.43
C ASP A 166 14.12 12.38 15.23
N LEU A 167 14.05 11.70 14.09
CA LEU A 167 13.32 12.17 12.92
C LEU A 167 11.80 12.21 13.14
N LEU A 168 11.23 11.21 13.82
CA LEU A 168 9.80 11.20 14.18
C LEU A 168 9.45 12.36 15.13
N ALA A 169 10.31 12.63 16.12
CA ALA A 169 10.14 13.77 17.00
C ALA A 169 10.22 15.10 16.21
N LYS A 170 11.21 15.24 15.34
CA LYS A 170 11.35 16.43 14.47
C LYS A 170 10.15 16.61 13.54
N GLN A 171 9.65 15.53 12.95
CA GLN A 171 8.47 15.56 12.09
C GLN A 171 7.23 16.04 12.86
N SER A 172 6.96 15.44 14.02
CA SER A 172 5.85 15.84 14.90
C SER A 172 5.92 17.33 15.25
N ASP A 173 7.12 17.82 15.52
CA ASP A 173 7.39 19.19 15.91
C ASP A 173 7.16 20.17 14.75
N LEU A 174 7.61 19.82 13.55
CA LEU A 174 7.33 20.59 12.34
C LEU A 174 5.83 20.67 12.06
N PHE A 175 5.09 19.56 12.17
CA PHE A 175 3.64 19.58 11.99
C PHE A 175 2.93 20.44 13.03
N ALA A 176 3.34 20.37 14.30
CA ALA A 176 2.74 21.16 15.37
C ALA A 176 2.92 22.68 15.21
N PHE A 177 4.01 23.10 14.54
CA PHE A 177 4.33 24.51 14.30
C PHE A 177 3.93 24.99 12.91
N ALA A 178 3.72 24.07 11.96
CA ALA A 178 3.33 24.40 10.60
C ALA A 178 2.01 25.19 10.58
N PRO A 179 1.92 26.27 9.77
CA PRO A 179 0.69 27.01 9.61
C PRO A 179 -0.35 26.13 8.90
N ALA A 180 -1.63 26.37 9.18
CA ALA A 180 -2.72 25.58 8.62
C ALA A 180 -2.68 25.47 7.08
N GLY A 181 -2.22 26.53 6.39
CA GLY A 181 -2.03 26.52 4.94
C GLY A 181 -0.94 25.54 4.47
N ALA A 182 0.19 25.47 5.17
CA ALA A 182 1.27 24.53 4.84
C ALA A 182 0.85 23.09 5.11
N GLN A 183 0.18 22.83 6.24
CA GLN A 183 -0.38 21.50 6.54
C GLN A 183 -1.42 21.08 5.50
N ALA A 184 -2.33 21.98 5.11
CA ALA A 184 -3.35 21.70 4.11
C ALA A 184 -2.75 21.41 2.73
N GLN A 185 -1.73 22.17 2.32
CA GLN A 185 -1.04 21.97 1.05
C GLN A 185 -0.24 20.65 1.05
N PHE A 186 0.47 20.33 2.13
CA PHE A 186 1.14 19.03 2.30
C PHE A 186 0.14 17.89 2.19
N MET A 187 -0.96 17.95 2.96
CA MET A 187 -2.00 16.91 2.92
C MET A 187 -2.61 16.80 1.52
N LYS A 188 -2.81 17.91 0.80
CA LYS A 188 -3.31 17.87 -0.57
C LYS A 188 -2.34 17.13 -1.49
N THR A 189 -1.07 17.53 -1.51
CA THR A 189 -0.05 16.91 -2.37
C THR A 189 0.14 15.43 -2.06
N ALA A 190 0.25 15.07 -0.77
CA ALA A 190 0.39 13.68 -0.37
C ALA A 190 -0.84 12.82 -0.76
N ARG A 191 -2.05 13.39 -0.67
CA ARG A 191 -3.27 12.70 -1.14
C ARG A 191 -3.28 12.51 -2.66
N GLU A 192 -2.86 13.52 -3.42
CA GLU A 192 -2.74 13.44 -4.88
C GLU A 192 -1.72 12.37 -5.29
N GLU A 193 -0.60 12.27 -4.59
CA GLU A 193 0.42 11.23 -4.82
C GLU A 193 -0.12 9.82 -4.51
N ILE A 194 -0.79 9.64 -3.36
CA ILE A 194 -1.38 8.33 -2.99
C ILE A 194 -2.44 7.87 -4.00
N MET A 195 -3.18 8.80 -4.60
CA MET A 195 -4.22 8.48 -5.59
C MET A 195 -3.74 8.55 -7.04
N ALA A 196 -2.45 8.81 -7.28
CA ALA A 196 -1.94 9.06 -8.63
C ALA A 196 -2.06 7.83 -9.55
N ASP A 197 -1.86 6.64 -9.00
CA ASP A 197 -1.90 5.37 -9.74
C ASP A 197 -3.30 4.76 -9.83
N VAL A 198 -4.28 5.32 -9.12
CA VAL A 198 -5.67 4.87 -9.21
C VAL A 198 -6.26 5.46 -10.50
N GLU A 199 -6.51 4.65 -11.52
CA GLU A 199 -7.09 5.15 -12.78
C GLU A 199 -8.62 5.28 -12.73
N ASP A 200 -9.27 4.48 -11.88
CA ASP A 200 -10.73 4.36 -11.84
C ASP A 200 -11.38 5.42 -10.95
N GLU A 201 -12.28 6.20 -11.54
CA GLU A 201 -12.97 7.31 -10.85
C GLU A 201 -13.97 6.82 -9.78
N ASP A 202 -14.58 5.65 -9.96
CA ASP A 202 -15.48 5.07 -8.96
C ASP A 202 -14.67 4.59 -7.75
N VAL A 203 -13.51 3.98 -7.99
CA VAL A 203 -12.55 3.60 -6.93
C VAL A 203 -12.05 4.83 -6.18
N LYS A 204 -11.64 5.90 -6.87
CA LYS A 204 -11.25 7.17 -6.21
C LYS A 204 -12.36 7.74 -5.34
N SER A 205 -13.59 7.72 -5.85
CA SER A 205 -14.77 8.20 -5.13
C SER A 205 -14.98 7.41 -3.83
N GLU A 206 -14.83 6.10 -3.89
CA GLU A 206 -15.00 5.24 -2.71
C GLU A 206 -13.86 5.41 -1.69
N ILE A 207 -12.60 5.46 -2.15
CA ILE A 207 -11.44 5.80 -1.30
C ILE A 207 -11.70 7.12 -0.56
N ALA A 208 -12.17 8.15 -1.27
CA ALA A 208 -12.46 9.46 -0.68
C ALA A 208 -13.56 9.41 0.39
N LYS A 209 -14.65 8.65 0.17
CA LYS A 209 -15.73 8.49 1.16
C LYS A 209 -15.26 7.79 2.42
N ILE A 210 -14.55 6.66 2.27
CA ILE A 210 -14.02 5.88 3.40
C ILE A 210 -13.04 6.74 4.20
N PHE A 211 -12.13 7.44 3.52
CA PHE A 211 -11.17 8.31 4.17
C PHE A 211 -11.82 9.49 4.90
N VAL A 212 -12.83 10.13 4.31
CA VAL A 212 -13.59 11.21 4.97
C VAL A 212 -14.29 10.71 6.24
N THR A 213 -14.86 9.51 6.19
CA THR A 213 -15.51 8.86 7.34
C THR A 213 -14.49 8.61 8.45
N TYR A 214 -13.37 7.95 8.13
CA TYR A 214 -12.29 7.70 9.08
C TYR A 214 -11.78 8.99 9.74
N ARG A 215 -11.54 10.05 8.95
CA ARG A 215 -11.09 11.34 9.48
C ARG A 215 -12.13 11.96 10.43
N SER A 216 -13.42 11.82 10.13
CA SER A 216 -14.49 12.34 10.98
C SER A 216 -14.59 11.62 12.33
N GLU A 217 -14.31 10.31 12.34
CA GLU A 217 -14.29 9.47 13.54
C GLU A 217 -13.01 9.63 14.36
N ASN A 218 -11.93 10.09 13.74
CA ASN A 218 -10.62 10.26 14.34
C ASN A 218 -10.16 11.73 14.30
N PRO A 219 -10.85 12.67 14.99
CA PRO A 219 -10.55 14.10 14.91
C PRO A 219 -9.18 14.50 15.48
N ASN A 220 -8.57 13.62 16.29
CA ASN A 220 -7.26 13.83 16.89
C ASN A 220 -6.14 13.09 16.14
N ALA A 221 -6.45 12.41 15.03
CA ALA A 221 -5.43 11.73 14.24
C ALA A 221 -4.46 12.75 13.65
N ASP A 222 -3.17 12.52 13.83
CA ASP A 222 -2.15 13.36 13.24
C ASP A 222 -2.07 13.15 11.70
N PRO A 223 -1.45 14.09 10.96
CA PRO A 223 -1.31 13.98 9.52
C PRO A 223 -0.71 12.66 9.03
N ASN A 224 0.25 12.06 9.75
CA ASN A 224 0.86 10.80 9.36
C ASN A 224 -0.12 9.63 9.52
N GLN A 225 -0.86 9.59 10.62
CA GLN A 225 -1.89 8.57 10.84
C GLN A 225 -2.97 8.64 9.77
N LEU A 226 -3.38 9.85 9.38
CA LEU A 226 -4.33 10.07 8.30
C LEU A 226 -3.77 9.56 6.95
N LEU A 227 -2.54 9.92 6.59
CA LEU A 227 -1.93 9.49 5.33
C LEU A 227 -1.67 7.98 5.29
N ALA A 228 -1.23 7.38 6.40
CA ALA A 228 -1.06 5.94 6.52
C ALA A 228 -2.38 5.20 6.28
N LYS A 229 -3.47 5.67 6.91
CA LYS A 229 -4.79 5.07 6.68
C LYS A 229 -5.28 5.27 5.25
N MET A 230 -5.01 6.43 4.63
CA MET A 230 -5.38 6.65 3.24
C MET A 230 -4.66 5.69 2.29
N ARG A 231 -3.36 5.44 2.47
CA ARG A 231 -2.62 4.42 1.70
C ARG A 231 -3.23 3.04 1.87
N GLU A 232 -3.59 2.68 3.11
CA GLU A 232 -4.23 1.40 3.41
C GLU A 232 -5.58 1.25 2.69
N ILE A 233 -6.41 2.29 2.72
CA ILE A 233 -7.71 2.30 2.01
C ILE A 233 -7.49 2.20 0.49
N THR A 234 -6.52 2.93 -0.06
CA THR A 234 -6.20 2.86 -1.50
C THR A 234 -5.81 1.44 -1.92
N ASP A 235 -4.85 0.82 -1.22
CA ASP A 235 -4.39 -0.55 -1.51
C ASP A 235 -5.54 -1.57 -1.43
N GLN A 236 -6.45 -1.40 -0.47
CA GLN A 236 -7.64 -2.23 -0.32
C GLN A 236 -8.58 -2.11 -1.52
N GLN A 237 -8.90 -0.89 -1.95
CA GLN A 237 -9.86 -0.67 -3.03
C GLN A 237 -9.31 -1.08 -4.40
N GLU A 238 -8.03 -0.82 -4.68
CA GLU A 238 -7.39 -1.28 -5.92
C GLU A 238 -7.30 -2.81 -5.97
N THR A 239 -7.01 -3.45 -4.83
CA THR A 239 -7.02 -4.91 -4.72
C THR A 239 -8.41 -5.47 -4.98
N ALA A 240 -9.45 -4.92 -4.33
CA ALA A 240 -10.84 -5.34 -4.54
C ALA A 240 -11.27 -5.21 -6.00
N LYS A 241 -10.95 -4.08 -6.65
CA LYS A 241 -11.26 -3.87 -8.07
C LYS A 241 -10.59 -4.91 -8.97
N ARG A 242 -9.29 -5.13 -8.81
CA ARG A 242 -8.55 -6.14 -9.62
C ARG A 242 -9.17 -7.53 -9.50
N LEU A 243 -9.68 -7.88 -8.33
CA LEU A 243 -10.34 -9.17 -8.12
C LEU A 243 -11.70 -9.25 -8.80
N ASP A 244 -12.47 -8.17 -8.78
CA ASP A 244 -13.73 -8.09 -9.53
C ASP A 244 -13.48 -8.21 -11.04
N GLU A 245 -12.46 -7.55 -11.58
CA GLU A 245 -12.05 -7.68 -12.97
C GLU A 245 -11.64 -9.12 -13.33
N TYR A 246 -10.89 -9.81 -12.46
CA TYR A 246 -10.56 -11.21 -12.66
C TYR A 246 -11.79 -12.13 -12.60
N ALA A 247 -12.71 -11.87 -11.66
CA ALA A 247 -13.94 -12.65 -11.54
C ALA A 247 -14.82 -12.48 -12.77
N ASN A 248 -14.99 -11.24 -13.26
CA ASN A 248 -15.74 -10.93 -14.47
C ASN A 248 -15.09 -11.55 -15.71
N SER A 249 -13.76 -11.44 -15.84
CA SER A 249 -13.02 -12.08 -16.94
C SER A 249 -13.18 -13.60 -16.95
N LEU A 250 -13.09 -14.25 -15.79
CA LEU A 250 -13.34 -15.68 -15.69
C LEU A 250 -14.77 -16.03 -16.08
N MET A 251 -15.76 -15.27 -15.60
CA MET A 251 -17.16 -15.51 -15.93
C MET A 251 -17.43 -15.36 -17.42
N ASP A 252 -16.80 -14.38 -18.07
CA ASP A 252 -16.94 -14.19 -19.50
C ASP A 252 -16.24 -15.31 -20.29
N GLN A 253 -15.08 -15.80 -19.83
CA GLN A 253 -14.45 -17.00 -20.40
C GLN A 253 -15.33 -18.25 -20.24
N ILE A 254 -16.01 -18.41 -19.10
CA ILE A 254 -16.97 -19.51 -18.88
C ILE A 254 -18.17 -19.38 -19.84
N LYS A 255 -18.71 -18.17 -20.01
CA LYS A 255 -19.82 -17.91 -20.95
C LYS A 255 -19.42 -18.14 -22.40
N GLU A 256 -18.26 -17.63 -22.82
CA GLU A 256 -17.70 -17.85 -24.15
C GLU A 256 -17.43 -19.34 -24.39
N GLY A 257 -16.90 -20.03 -23.39
CA GLY A 257 -16.74 -21.48 -23.36
C GLY A 257 -18.03 -22.25 -23.56
N ALA A 258 -19.04 -21.95 -22.76
CA ALA A 258 -20.36 -22.55 -22.85
C ALA A 258 -21.01 -22.22 -24.20
N GLY A 259 -20.79 -21.01 -24.73
CA GLY A 259 -21.27 -20.56 -26.03
C GLY A 259 -20.58 -21.26 -27.20
N GLN A 260 -19.26 -21.45 -27.14
CA GLN A 260 -18.49 -22.24 -28.11
C GLN A 260 -18.89 -23.71 -28.04
N PHE A 261 -19.07 -24.29 -26.85
CA PHE A 261 -19.56 -25.66 -26.69
C PHE A 261 -20.99 -25.84 -27.21
N ALA A 262 -21.85 -24.81 -27.09
CA ALA A 262 -23.20 -24.82 -27.63
C ALA A 262 -23.27 -24.59 -29.15
N ASN A 263 -22.31 -23.85 -29.73
CA ASN A 263 -22.26 -23.50 -31.15
C ASN A 263 -21.39 -24.45 -32.00
N ASP A 264 -20.34 -25.04 -31.43
CA ASP A 264 -19.54 -26.05 -32.09
C ASP A 264 -20.37 -27.34 -32.16
N THR A 265 -21.07 -27.49 -33.28
CA THR A 265 -21.69 -28.76 -33.65
C THR A 265 -20.59 -29.83 -33.68
N VAL A 266 -20.77 -30.90 -32.91
CA VAL A 266 -19.88 -32.10 -32.91
C VAL A 266 -19.55 -32.61 -34.33
N GLU A 267 -20.40 -32.31 -35.32
CA GLU A 267 -20.16 -32.56 -36.75
C GLU A 267 -18.86 -31.94 -37.28
N ASP A 268 -18.45 -30.75 -36.80
CA ASP A 268 -17.30 -30.02 -37.35
C ASP A 268 -15.94 -30.48 -36.80
N LEU A 269 -15.89 -31.03 -35.57
CA LEU A 269 -14.63 -31.39 -34.90
C LEU A 269 -14.33 -32.90 -34.86
N TYR A 270 -15.36 -33.76 -34.82
CA TYR A 270 -15.17 -35.18 -34.48
C TYR A 270 -15.86 -36.18 -35.42
N GLY A 271 -16.77 -35.75 -36.30
CA GLY A 271 -17.54 -36.66 -37.15
C GLY A 271 -18.36 -37.69 -36.34
N ASP A 272 -18.74 -38.81 -36.97
CA ASP A 272 -19.48 -39.91 -36.33
C ASP A 272 -18.59 -40.80 -35.41
N ASP A 273 -17.35 -40.41 -35.14
CA ASP A 273 -16.38 -41.26 -34.43
C ASP A 273 -16.54 -41.16 -32.90
N ILE A 274 -17.28 -42.13 -32.36
CA ILE A 274 -17.63 -42.27 -30.94
C ILE A 274 -16.41 -42.42 -30.03
N GLU A 275 -15.32 -43.06 -30.45
CA GLU A 275 -14.12 -43.20 -29.61
C GLU A 275 -13.38 -41.87 -29.46
N LYS A 276 -13.26 -41.12 -30.56
CA LYS A 276 -12.62 -39.79 -30.55
C LYS A 276 -13.40 -38.78 -29.71
N TYR A 277 -14.74 -38.89 -29.69
CA TYR A 277 -15.61 -38.10 -28.82
C TYR A 277 -15.45 -38.49 -27.33
N LYS A 278 -15.39 -39.79 -27.02
CA LYS A 278 -15.20 -40.30 -25.65
C LYS A 278 -13.87 -39.82 -25.05
N ASP A 279 -12.78 -39.91 -25.82
CA ASP A 279 -11.46 -39.46 -25.39
C ASP A 279 -11.39 -37.94 -25.24
N ALA A 280 -11.96 -37.17 -26.18
CA ALA A 280 -11.99 -35.71 -26.10
C ALA A 280 -12.80 -35.22 -24.88
N MET A 281 -13.92 -35.86 -24.57
CA MET A 281 -14.83 -35.39 -23.52
C MET A 281 -14.42 -35.84 -22.11
N ALA A 282 -13.88 -37.05 -21.95
CA ALA A 282 -13.34 -37.53 -20.68
C ALA A 282 -12.08 -36.75 -20.24
N GLU A 283 -11.30 -36.25 -21.20
CA GLU A 283 -10.11 -35.45 -20.90
C GLU A 283 -10.43 -33.94 -20.70
N GLN A 284 -11.56 -33.42 -21.18
CA GLN A 284 -11.78 -31.97 -21.28
C GLN A 284 -12.51 -31.30 -20.12
N GLY A 285 -13.43 -31.92 -19.37
CA GLY A 285 -14.24 -31.17 -18.40
C GLY A 285 -13.43 -30.43 -17.31
N MET A 286 -12.54 -31.16 -16.63
CA MET A 286 -11.64 -30.58 -15.62
C MET A 286 -10.41 -29.90 -16.24
N LYS A 287 -9.87 -30.43 -17.33
CA LYS A 287 -8.74 -29.83 -18.05
C LYS A 287 -9.10 -28.49 -18.67
N TYR A 288 -10.32 -28.32 -19.16
CA TYR A 288 -10.90 -27.05 -19.61
C TYR A 288 -10.94 -26.04 -18.46
N LEU A 289 -11.44 -26.46 -17.29
CA LEU A 289 -11.44 -25.61 -16.09
C LEU A 289 -10.01 -25.24 -15.69
N GLU A 290 -9.05 -26.15 -15.80
CA GLU A 290 -7.63 -25.91 -15.53
C GLU A 290 -6.92 -25.03 -16.57
N GLU A 291 -7.26 -25.16 -17.85
CA GLU A 291 -6.63 -24.45 -18.99
C GLU A 291 -7.27 -23.09 -19.29
N LYS A 292 -8.50 -22.85 -18.84
CA LYS A 292 -9.28 -21.62 -19.08
C LYS A 292 -9.54 -20.82 -17.81
N GLY A 293 -8.56 -20.78 -16.91
CA GLY A 293 -8.53 -19.81 -15.81
C GLY A 293 -8.87 -20.34 -14.42
N GLY A 294 -9.22 -21.61 -14.24
CA GLY A 294 -9.44 -22.20 -12.90
C GLY A 294 -8.19 -22.22 -12.02
N LYS A 295 -7.00 -22.42 -12.62
CA LYS A 295 -5.71 -22.28 -11.91
C LYS A 295 -5.42 -20.83 -11.52
N ASP A 296 -5.81 -19.88 -12.35
CA ASP A 296 -5.60 -18.45 -12.06
C ASP A 296 -6.59 -17.95 -11.00
N LEU A 297 -7.84 -18.44 -11.00
CA LEU A 297 -8.80 -18.17 -9.93
C LEU A 297 -8.31 -18.73 -8.59
N LEU A 298 -7.84 -19.99 -8.57
CA LEU A 298 -7.26 -20.58 -7.35
C LEU A 298 -6.07 -19.76 -6.85
N ARG A 299 -5.16 -19.35 -7.76
CA ARG A 299 -4.03 -18.47 -7.41
C ARG A 299 -4.50 -17.10 -6.88
N GLY A 300 -5.62 -16.58 -7.41
CA GLY A 300 -6.26 -15.37 -6.92
C GLY A 300 -6.82 -15.53 -5.50
N ILE A 301 -7.51 -16.64 -5.23
CA ILE A 301 -8.02 -17.02 -3.90
C ILE A 301 -6.86 -17.19 -2.91
N GLU A 302 -5.80 -17.91 -3.28
CA GLU A 302 -4.60 -18.08 -2.44
C GLU A 302 -3.95 -16.74 -2.09
N ARG A 303 -3.87 -15.82 -3.05
CA ARG A 303 -3.34 -14.46 -2.80
C ARG A 303 -4.24 -13.66 -1.86
N LEU A 304 -5.56 -13.83 -1.97
CA LEU A 304 -6.52 -13.22 -1.04
C LEU A 304 -6.41 -13.79 0.37
N GLU A 305 -6.22 -15.10 0.50
CA GLU A 305 -5.97 -15.73 1.80
C GLU A 305 -4.69 -15.20 2.44
N TRP A 306 -3.61 -15.07 1.65
CA TRP A 306 -2.38 -14.45 2.11
C TRP A 306 -2.56 -12.98 2.54
N LEU A 307 -3.39 -12.21 1.82
CA LEU A 307 -3.73 -10.85 2.23
C LEU A 307 -4.58 -10.83 3.51
N LYS A 308 -5.56 -11.73 3.62
CA LYS A 308 -6.42 -11.91 4.79
C LYS A 308 -5.59 -12.14 6.06
N GLU A 309 -4.52 -12.94 5.96
CA GLU A 309 -3.60 -13.24 7.07
C GLU A 309 -2.83 -12.02 7.58
N LYS A 310 -2.72 -10.95 6.79
CA LYS A 310 -2.07 -9.70 7.20
C LYS A 310 -2.98 -8.77 7.99
N TYR A 311 -4.28 -9.02 8.00
CA TYR A 311 -5.26 -8.22 8.72
C TYR A 311 -5.60 -8.83 10.07
N ASP A 312 -5.95 -7.98 11.03
CA ASP A 312 -6.51 -8.45 12.30
C ASP A 312 -7.88 -9.09 12.03
N LYS A 313 -8.17 -10.21 12.68
CA LYS A 313 -9.41 -11.00 12.47
C LYS A 313 -10.67 -10.23 12.86
N ALA A 314 -10.52 -9.21 13.69
CA ALA A 314 -11.61 -8.33 14.11
C ALA A 314 -11.80 -7.10 13.19
N SER A 315 -11.03 -6.99 12.11
CA SER A 315 -11.09 -5.84 11.21
C SER A 315 -12.18 -5.99 10.15
N GLU A 316 -12.85 -4.90 9.79
CA GLU A 316 -13.84 -4.86 8.70
C GLU A 316 -13.22 -5.34 7.37
N GLN A 317 -11.91 -5.15 7.22
CA GLN A 317 -11.15 -5.55 6.05
C GLN A 317 -10.92 -7.05 5.99
N TYR A 318 -10.71 -7.70 7.14
CA TYR A 318 -10.72 -9.16 7.22
C TYR A 318 -12.09 -9.71 6.82
N GLU A 319 -13.18 -9.11 7.30
CA GLU A 319 -14.54 -9.54 6.94
C GLU A 319 -14.83 -9.35 5.44
N ALA A 320 -14.51 -8.19 4.88
CA ALA A 320 -14.71 -7.91 3.45
C ALA A 320 -13.91 -8.87 2.55
N VAL A 321 -12.63 -9.10 2.89
CA VAL A 321 -11.77 -10.05 2.16
C VAL A 321 -12.29 -11.49 2.32
N SER A 322 -12.73 -11.87 3.52
CA SER A 322 -13.30 -13.20 3.76
C SER A 322 -14.58 -13.42 2.95
N GLU A 323 -15.49 -12.44 2.89
CA GLU A 323 -16.71 -12.52 2.09
C GLU A 323 -16.40 -12.68 0.59
N GLN A 324 -15.37 -11.98 0.10
CA GLN A 324 -14.91 -12.13 -1.29
C GLN A 324 -14.30 -13.51 -1.56
N ILE A 325 -13.46 -14.03 -0.65
CA ILE A 325 -12.92 -15.40 -0.75
C ILE A 325 -14.07 -16.42 -0.80
N ASP A 326 -15.08 -16.26 0.04
CA ASP A 326 -16.23 -17.16 0.08
C ASP A 326 -17.03 -17.12 -1.24
N LYS A 327 -17.23 -15.93 -1.81
CA LYS A 327 -17.87 -15.75 -3.13
C LYS A 327 -17.07 -16.44 -4.24
N LEU A 328 -15.77 -16.19 -4.34
CA LEU A 328 -14.91 -16.77 -5.38
C LEU A 328 -14.78 -18.29 -5.23
N THR A 329 -14.65 -18.78 -4.00
CA THR A 329 -14.61 -20.21 -3.68
C THR A 329 -15.91 -20.90 -4.05
N LYS A 330 -17.06 -20.25 -3.81
CA LYS A 330 -18.36 -20.74 -4.24
C LYS A 330 -18.43 -20.86 -5.76
N VAL A 331 -18.01 -19.83 -6.51
CA VAL A 331 -17.97 -19.86 -7.98
C VAL A 331 -17.10 -21.00 -8.49
N TYR A 332 -15.89 -21.17 -7.93
CA TYR A 332 -15.00 -22.28 -8.29
C TYR A 332 -15.65 -23.65 -8.04
N ASN A 333 -16.22 -23.85 -6.84
CA ASN A 333 -16.84 -25.11 -6.45
C ASN A 333 -18.05 -25.46 -7.33
N GLU A 334 -18.85 -24.46 -7.70
CA GLU A 334 -19.98 -24.63 -8.61
C GLU A 334 -19.52 -24.96 -10.03
N ALA A 335 -18.47 -24.31 -10.54
CA ALA A 335 -17.88 -24.64 -11.83
C ALA A 335 -17.29 -26.07 -11.85
N ALA A 336 -16.64 -26.49 -10.75
CA ALA A 336 -16.15 -27.85 -10.57
C ALA A 336 -17.29 -28.88 -10.43
N GLU A 337 -18.45 -28.50 -9.89
CA GLU A 337 -19.66 -29.35 -9.86
C GLU A 337 -20.21 -29.57 -11.28
N VAL A 338 -20.23 -28.53 -12.11
CA VAL A 338 -20.62 -28.63 -13.52
C VAL A 338 -19.69 -29.57 -14.29
N ALA A 339 -18.38 -29.40 -14.14
CA ALA A 339 -17.39 -30.27 -14.75
C ALA A 339 -17.59 -31.74 -14.35
N ARG A 340 -17.91 -32.01 -13.07
CA ARG A 340 -18.22 -33.37 -12.59
C ARG A 340 -19.48 -33.95 -13.21
N LYS A 341 -20.57 -33.18 -13.32
CA LYS A 341 -21.82 -33.68 -13.95
C LYS A 341 -21.63 -33.99 -15.43
N ILE A 342 -20.79 -33.23 -16.12
CA ILE A 342 -20.41 -33.53 -17.52
C ILE A 342 -19.63 -34.84 -17.58
N ASP A 343 -18.67 -35.04 -16.68
CA ASP A 343 -17.91 -36.30 -16.60
C ASP A 343 -18.82 -37.52 -16.33
N GLU A 344 -19.83 -37.38 -15.47
CA GLU A 344 -20.83 -38.43 -15.25
C GLU A 344 -21.59 -38.81 -16.53
N VAL A 345 -22.03 -37.82 -17.32
CA VAL A 345 -22.71 -38.06 -18.60
C VAL A 345 -21.74 -38.71 -19.60
N ASN A 346 -20.49 -38.27 -19.66
CA ASN A 346 -19.47 -38.87 -20.51
C ASN A 346 -19.23 -40.35 -20.16
N LYS A 347 -19.21 -40.69 -18.87
CA LYS A 347 -19.09 -42.07 -18.42
C LYS A 347 -20.26 -42.94 -18.89
N LEU A 348 -21.48 -42.40 -18.88
CA LEU A 348 -22.65 -43.12 -19.41
C LEU A 348 -22.55 -43.37 -20.92
N VAL A 349 -21.97 -42.42 -21.68
CA VAL A 349 -21.66 -42.63 -23.10
C VAL A 349 -20.57 -43.68 -23.27
N ALA A 350 -19.49 -43.62 -22.46
CA ALA A 350 -18.39 -44.57 -22.48
C ALA A 350 -18.86 -46.01 -22.27
N GLU A 351 -19.74 -46.21 -21.29
CA GLU A 351 -20.41 -47.47 -20.96
C GLU A 351 -21.49 -47.88 -21.99
N GLY A 352 -21.77 -47.02 -22.97
CA GLY A 352 -22.79 -47.25 -23.99
C GLY A 352 -24.22 -47.25 -23.46
N LYS A 353 -24.45 -46.69 -22.27
CA LYS A 353 -25.78 -46.60 -21.64
C LYS A 353 -26.65 -45.52 -22.28
N ILE A 354 -26.04 -44.48 -22.81
CA ILE A 354 -26.69 -43.44 -23.61
C ILE A 354 -25.93 -43.25 -24.91
N ASP A 355 -26.63 -42.88 -25.98
CA ASP A 355 -25.99 -42.50 -27.24
C ASP A 355 -25.55 -41.03 -27.24
N LEU A 356 -24.75 -40.71 -28.25
CA LEU A 356 -24.13 -39.40 -28.44
C LEU A 356 -25.16 -38.26 -28.56
N GLY A 357 -26.28 -38.48 -29.26
CA GLY A 357 -27.31 -37.47 -29.44
C GLY A 357 -27.98 -37.09 -28.12
N ARG A 358 -28.21 -38.08 -27.25
CA ARG A 358 -28.81 -37.86 -25.93
C ARG A 358 -27.82 -37.21 -24.96
N ALA A 359 -26.55 -37.58 -25.01
CA ALA A 359 -25.50 -36.91 -24.23
C ALA A 359 -25.36 -35.42 -24.58
N LYS A 360 -25.47 -35.04 -25.87
CA LYS A 360 -25.47 -33.63 -26.31
C LYS A 360 -26.55 -32.81 -25.61
N VAL A 361 -27.77 -33.33 -25.56
CA VAL A 361 -28.90 -32.66 -24.92
C VAL A 361 -28.68 -32.52 -23.41
N LEU A 362 -28.11 -33.54 -22.77
CA LEU A 362 -27.81 -33.51 -21.34
C LEU A 362 -26.69 -32.51 -21.00
N HIS A 363 -25.61 -32.43 -21.80
CA HIS A 363 -24.57 -31.42 -21.63
C HIS A 363 -25.13 -30.01 -21.82
N GLY A 364 -25.87 -29.78 -22.91
CA GLY A 364 -26.52 -28.49 -23.17
C GLY A 364 -27.47 -28.09 -22.05
N ALA A 365 -28.24 -29.05 -21.52
CA ALA A 365 -29.06 -28.82 -20.33
C ALA A 365 -28.18 -28.40 -19.15
N ILE A 366 -27.17 -29.19 -18.76
CA ILE A 366 -26.30 -28.91 -17.60
C ILE A 366 -25.70 -27.50 -17.67
N TYR A 367 -25.21 -27.08 -18.84
CA TYR A 367 -24.68 -25.73 -19.05
C TYR A 367 -25.77 -24.65 -18.97
N LEU A 368 -26.93 -24.85 -19.62
CA LEU A 368 -28.03 -23.88 -19.62
C LEU A 368 -28.68 -23.71 -18.24
N GLY A 369 -28.87 -24.80 -17.50
CA GLY A 369 -29.44 -24.77 -16.15
C GLY A 369 -28.59 -23.95 -15.20
N LYS A 370 -27.26 -24.07 -15.32
CA LYS A 370 -26.31 -23.29 -14.52
C LYS A 370 -26.15 -21.86 -15.00
N GLY A 371 -26.16 -21.63 -16.31
CA GLY A 371 -26.19 -20.28 -16.88
C GLY A 371 -27.43 -19.48 -16.43
N LEU A 372 -28.60 -20.13 -16.36
CA LEU A 372 -29.85 -19.54 -15.85
C LEU A 372 -29.81 -19.31 -14.33
N GLU A 373 -29.27 -20.25 -13.56
CA GLU A 373 -29.08 -20.09 -12.11
C GLU A 373 -28.16 -18.89 -11.80
N TYR A 374 -27.09 -18.71 -12.59
CA TYR A 374 -26.15 -17.62 -12.41
C TYR A 374 -26.71 -16.26 -12.83
N ALA A 375 -27.40 -16.22 -13.98
CA ALA A 375 -28.09 -15.01 -14.46
C ALA A 375 -29.18 -14.53 -13.47
N THR A 376 -29.79 -15.43 -12.70
CA THR A 376 -30.79 -15.08 -11.70
C THR A 376 -30.20 -14.70 -10.34
N GLN A 377 -29.02 -15.20 -9.96
CA GLN A 377 -28.32 -14.77 -8.73
C GLN A 377 -27.66 -13.39 -8.85
N TYR A 378 -27.28 -12.96 -10.06
CA TYR A 378 -26.62 -11.67 -10.29
C TYR A 378 -27.59 -10.48 -10.46
N VAL A 379 -28.91 -10.72 -10.59
CA VAL A 379 -29.93 -9.66 -10.68
C VAL A 379 -30.51 -9.44 -9.26
N PRO A 380 -30.28 -8.29 -8.59
CA PRO A 380 -30.63 -8.07 -7.18
C PRO A 380 -32.11 -8.22 -6.81
N VAL A 381 -33.00 -8.28 -7.80
CA VAL A 381 -34.46 -8.30 -7.64
C VAL A 381 -35.01 -9.72 -7.40
N PHE A 382 -34.25 -10.77 -7.72
CA PHE A 382 -34.70 -12.15 -7.57
C PHE A 382 -33.84 -12.91 -6.56
N GLY A 383 -34.24 -12.85 -5.29
CA GLY A 383 -33.51 -13.44 -4.17
C GLY A 383 -33.30 -14.97 -4.25
N SER A 384 -32.40 -15.44 -3.37
CA SER A 384 -31.86 -16.81 -3.21
C SER A 384 -32.87 -17.96 -3.24
N THR A 385 -34.15 -17.69 -3.01
CA THR A 385 -35.23 -18.69 -3.04
C THR A 385 -35.52 -19.16 -4.48
N VAL A 386 -35.48 -18.28 -5.48
CA VAL A 386 -35.73 -18.65 -6.88
C VAL A 386 -34.54 -19.42 -7.46
N SER A 387 -33.30 -19.07 -7.09
CA SER A 387 -32.11 -19.81 -7.55
C SER A 387 -32.04 -21.22 -6.95
N THR A 388 -32.41 -21.38 -5.67
CA THR A 388 -32.44 -22.69 -5.01
C THR A 388 -33.55 -23.59 -5.59
N VAL A 389 -34.74 -23.04 -5.81
CA VAL A 389 -35.85 -23.76 -6.46
C VAL A 389 -35.51 -24.11 -7.91
N ALA A 390 -34.82 -23.22 -8.64
CA ALA A 390 -34.32 -23.50 -9.98
C ALA A 390 -33.26 -24.61 -9.96
N LYS A 391 -32.29 -24.59 -9.03
CA LYS A 391 -31.25 -25.63 -8.88
C LYS A 391 -31.85 -27.00 -8.60
N GLU A 392 -32.72 -27.12 -7.59
CA GLU A 392 -33.34 -28.39 -7.21
C GLU A 392 -34.26 -28.95 -8.31
N THR A 393 -35.06 -28.07 -8.94
CA THR A 393 -35.92 -28.45 -10.07
C THR A 393 -35.09 -28.85 -11.28
N PHE A 394 -33.97 -28.17 -11.52
CA PHE A 394 -33.08 -28.44 -12.63
C PHE A 394 -32.30 -29.74 -12.43
N ASP A 395 -31.75 -29.99 -11.24
CA ASP A 395 -31.08 -31.26 -10.91
C ASP A 395 -32.03 -32.45 -10.98
N ALA A 396 -33.28 -32.28 -10.51
CA ALA A 396 -34.32 -33.28 -10.68
C ALA A 396 -34.65 -33.52 -12.17
N THR A 397 -34.68 -32.45 -12.97
CA THR A 397 -34.94 -32.51 -14.42
C THR A 397 -33.81 -33.19 -15.18
N VAL A 398 -32.55 -32.87 -14.88
CA VAL A 398 -31.37 -33.53 -15.46
C VAL A 398 -31.37 -35.00 -15.09
N LYS A 399 -31.55 -35.34 -13.80
CA LYS A 399 -31.62 -36.73 -13.35
C LYS A 399 -32.74 -37.51 -14.04
N PHE A 400 -33.91 -36.90 -14.21
CA PHE A 400 -35.03 -37.49 -14.94
C PHE A 400 -34.72 -37.66 -16.44
N ALA A 401 -34.11 -36.64 -17.06
CA ALA A 401 -33.71 -36.68 -18.46
C ALA A 401 -32.63 -37.74 -18.72
N THR A 402 -31.66 -37.90 -17.81
CA THR A 402 -30.62 -38.94 -17.87
C THR A 402 -31.24 -40.33 -17.81
N LYS A 403 -32.10 -40.59 -16.81
CA LYS A 403 -32.82 -41.88 -16.73
C LYS A 403 -33.65 -42.18 -17.97
N ARG A 404 -34.33 -41.15 -18.51
CA ARG A 404 -35.12 -41.28 -19.74
C ARG A 404 -34.23 -41.55 -20.95
N ALA A 405 -33.08 -40.91 -21.03
CA ALA A 405 -32.10 -41.15 -22.08
C ALA A 405 -31.60 -42.59 -22.03
N GLU A 406 -31.15 -43.07 -20.87
CA GLU A 406 -30.69 -44.45 -20.65
C GLU A 406 -31.74 -45.47 -21.10
N ARG A 407 -32.99 -45.28 -20.66
CA ARG A 407 -34.10 -46.14 -21.04
C ARG A 407 -34.36 -46.13 -22.55
N THR A 408 -34.34 -44.95 -23.18
CA THR A 408 -34.65 -44.84 -24.60
C THR A 408 -33.53 -45.47 -25.44
N THR A 409 -32.26 -45.27 -25.06
CA THR A 409 -31.13 -45.96 -25.71
C THR A 409 -31.22 -47.49 -25.54
N ALA A 410 -31.61 -47.98 -24.35
CA ALA A 410 -31.81 -49.41 -24.13
C ALA A 410 -32.96 -49.97 -25.01
N LEU A 411 -34.07 -49.24 -25.13
CA LEU A 411 -35.19 -49.61 -26.00
C LEU A 411 -34.80 -49.62 -27.48
N ASP A 412 -34.05 -48.62 -27.95
CA ASP A 412 -33.60 -48.56 -29.35
C ASP A 412 -32.72 -49.78 -29.69
N LYS A 413 -31.77 -50.13 -28.80
CA LYS A 413 -30.96 -51.34 -28.95
C LYS A 413 -31.78 -52.62 -29.03
N CYS A 414 -32.84 -52.73 -28.24
CA CYS A 414 -33.77 -53.86 -28.27
C CYS A 414 -34.63 -53.92 -29.54
N ILE A 415 -34.91 -52.77 -30.16
CA ILE A 415 -35.62 -52.70 -31.45
C ILE A 415 -34.68 -53.10 -32.59
N GLU A 416 -33.42 -52.70 -32.52
CA GLU A 416 -32.39 -52.98 -33.53
C GLU A 416 -31.86 -54.42 -33.47
N ASP A 417 -31.72 -54.99 -32.26
CA ASP A 417 -31.32 -56.39 -32.03
C ASP A 417 -32.25 -57.06 -30.99
N PRO A 418 -33.40 -57.60 -31.44
CA PRO A 418 -34.39 -58.21 -30.55
C PRO A 418 -33.90 -59.50 -29.87
N GLU A 419 -32.92 -60.19 -30.45
CA GLU A 419 -32.44 -61.50 -29.98
C GLU A 419 -31.49 -61.38 -28.78
N HIS A 420 -30.86 -60.22 -28.58
CA HIS A 420 -29.94 -59.95 -27.48
C HIS A 420 -30.41 -58.83 -26.53
N CYS A 421 -31.71 -58.53 -26.54
CA CYS A 421 -32.30 -57.48 -25.71
C CYS A 421 -32.26 -57.82 -24.21
N ASP A 422 -31.61 -56.97 -23.41
CA ASP A 422 -31.69 -57.01 -21.96
C ASP A 422 -32.96 -56.28 -21.47
N THR A 423 -34.03 -57.04 -21.32
CA THR A 423 -35.32 -56.53 -20.84
C THR A 423 -35.35 -56.22 -19.34
N GLU A 424 -34.39 -56.71 -18.55
CA GLU A 424 -34.35 -56.47 -17.10
C GLU A 424 -33.85 -55.04 -16.77
N GLY A 425 -33.08 -54.42 -17.67
CA GLY A 425 -32.61 -53.03 -17.55
C GLY A 425 -33.66 -51.96 -17.91
N ILE A 426 -34.82 -52.32 -18.48
CA ILE A 426 -35.83 -51.37 -18.99
C ILE A 426 -36.92 -51.16 -17.93
N SER A 427 -36.66 -50.31 -16.93
CA SER A 427 -37.66 -49.91 -15.92
C SER A 427 -38.69 -48.92 -16.49
N PRO A 428 -39.98 -48.99 -16.08
CA PRO A 428 -40.96 -47.96 -16.39
C PRO A 428 -40.64 -46.59 -15.76
N TYR A 429 -40.01 -46.54 -14.57
CA TYR A 429 -39.47 -45.32 -13.90
C TYR A 429 -38.41 -45.65 -12.82
#